data_AF-A0A932HLF2-F1
#
_entry.id   AF-A0A932HLF2-F1
#
_cell.length_a   1.000
_cell.length_b   1.000
_cell.length_c   1.000
_cell.angle_alpha   90.00
_cell.angle_beta   90.00
_cell.angle_gamma   90.00
#
_symmetry.space_group_name_H-M   'P 1'
#
loop_
_entity.id
_entity.type
_entity.pdbx_description
1 polymer ?
#
loop_
_entity_poly.entity_id
_entity_poly.type
_entity_poly.pdbx_seq_one_letter_code
_entity_poly.pdbx_strand_id
1 'polypeptide(L)'
;MALVIRGFPPDYTRAVRQALSLITSRLTHPPGPIPGDLLTEVRAIISGRRPTVDLVYGGDQGVCAVPYSRSAGYRLLLCQRTFLPENDGHPRLPAVLFHELVHIARGWELDAEAFENAWFSPAEGARPPTRGDWTTFKQQDYQGWWVHMDPQTRRVTDYADRYILTFPAPE
;
A
#
# COMPACT_ATOMS: atom_id res chain seq x y z
N MET A 1 -13.86 -13.06 1.14
CA MET A 1 -12.85 -12.30 0.37
C MET A 1 -13.26 -12.36 -1.09
N ALA A 2 -13.49 -11.22 -1.74
CA ALA A 2 -14.03 -11.20 -3.11
C ALA A 2 -13.05 -10.68 -4.18
N LEU A 3 -11.81 -10.40 -3.81
CA LEU A 3 -10.74 -10.09 -4.77
C LEU A 3 -10.54 -11.28 -5.70
N VAL A 4 -10.64 -11.03 -7.01
CA VAL A 4 -10.47 -12.08 -8.02
C VAL A 4 -8.97 -12.22 -8.31
N ILE A 5 -8.37 -13.29 -7.78
CA ILE A 5 -6.94 -13.60 -7.96
C ILE A 5 -6.75 -14.33 -9.29
N ARG A 6 -5.99 -13.77 -10.22
CA ARG A 6 -5.79 -14.32 -11.57
C ARG A 6 -4.31 -14.44 -11.94
N GLY A 7 -3.95 -15.54 -12.61
CA GLY A 7 -2.63 -15.71 -13.24
C GLY A 7 -1.47 -15.97 -12.28
N PHE A 8 -1.71 -16.09 -10.97
CA PHE A 8 -0.67 -16.37 -9.99
C PHE A 8 -0.31 -17.86 -9.96
N PRO A 9 0.99 -18.20 -9.87
CA PRO A 9 1.42 -19.52 -9.42
C PRO A 9 0.78 -19.89 -8.07
N PRO A 10 0.63 -21.20 -7.75
CA PRO A 10 0.00 -21.65 -6.51
C PRO A 10 0.62 -21.06 -5.24
N ASP A 11 1.94 -20.96 -5.18
CA ASP A 11 2.63 -20.41 -4.01
C ASP A 11 2.40 -18.90 -3.84
N TYR A 12 2.39 -18.14 -4.93
CA TYR A 12 2.06 -16.71 -4.89
C TYR A 12 0.59 -16.49 -4.56
N THR A 13 -0.31 -17.34 -5.04
CA THR A 13 -1.72 -17.32 -4.62
C THR A 13 -1.85 -17.51 -3.11
N ARG A 14 -1.08 -18.44 -2.53
CA ARG A 14 -1.06 -18.65 -1.07
C ARG A 14 -0.51 -17.41 -0.35
N ALA A 15 0.58 -16.84 -0.81
CA ALA A 15 1.18 -15.63 -0.24
C ALA A 15 0.21 -14.43 -0.28
N VAL A 16 -0.49 -14.23 -1.39
CA VAL A 16 -1.54 -13.20 -1.52
C VAL A 16 -2.65 -13.40 -0.49
N ARG A 17 -3.14 -14.64 -0.32
CA ARG A 17 -4.18 -14.93 0.69
C ARG A 17 -3.71 -14.66 2.11
N GLN A 18 -2.46 -14.99 2.42
CA GLN A 18 -1.85 -14.70 3.72
C GLN A 18 -1.73 -13.17 3.95
N ALA A 19 -1.25 -12.43 2.96
CA ALA A 19 -1.19 -10.96 3.03
C ALA A 19 -2.57 -10.33 3.23
N LEU A 20 -3.60 -10.78 2.51
CA LEU A 20 -4.97 -10.31 2.67
C LEU A 20 -5.56 -10.66 4.03
N SER A 21 -5.23 -11.83 4.58
CA SER A 21 -5.63 -12.21 5.94
C SER A 21 -4.99 -11.29 6.98
N LEU A 22 -3.70 -10.98 6.84
CA LEU A 22 -2.99 -10.04 7.72
C LEU A 22 -3.63 -8.64 7.66
N ILE A 23 -3.85 -8.12 6.45
CA ILE A 23 -4.50 -6.82 6.23
C ILE A 23 -5.90 -6.81 6.86
N THR A 24 -6.70 -7.85 6.64
CA THR A 24 -8.06 -7.95 7.22
C THR A 24 -8.04 -7.96 8.75
N SER A 25 -7.07 -8.66 9.35
CA SER A 25 -6.87 -8.64 10.81
C SER A 25 -6.56 -7.23 11.32
N ARG A 26 -5.62 -6.53 10.67
CA ARG A 26 -5.25 -5.14 11.00
C ARG A 26 -6.38 -4.15 10.77
N LEU A 27 -7.21 -4.34 9.74
CA LEU A 27 -8.40 -3.50 9.56
C LEU A 27 -9.39 -3.69 10.71
N THR A 28 -9.40 -4.84 11.39
CA THR A 28 -10.25 -5.07 12.58
C THR A 28 -9.62 -4.43 13.82
N HIS A 29 -8.30 -4.51 13.95
CA HIS A 29 -7.52 -3.90 15.04
C HIS A 29 -6.37 -3.06 14.46
N PRO A 30 -6.63 -1.79 14.09
CA PRO A 30 -5.63 -0.95 13.45
C PRO A 30 -4.38 -0.77 14.32
N PRO A 31 -3.16 -0.95 13.77
CA PRO A 31 -1.91 -0.76 14.51
C PRO A 31 -1.65 0.73 14.83
N GLY A 32 -2.32 1.64 14.13
CA GLY A 32 -2.25 3.08 14.34
C GLY A 32 -3.53 3.77 13.85
N PRO A 33 -3.60 5.11 13.93
CA PRO A 33 -4.78 5.84 13.48
C PRO A 33 -5.03 5.63 11.99
N ILE A 34 -6.31 5.58 11.62
CA ILE A 34 -6.78 5.52 10.24
C ILE A 34 -8.11 6.28 10.17
N PRO A 35 -8.32 7.09 9.14
CA PRO A 35 -9.62 7.70 8.90
C PRO A 35 -10.72 6.66 8.66
N GLY A 36 -11.91 6.95 9.19
CA GLY A 36 -13.03 5.99 9.17
C GLY A 36 -13.55 5.69 7.76
N ASP A 37 -13.47 6.66 6.86
CA ASP A 37 -13.83 6.54 5.45
C ASP A 37 -12.80 5.69 4.69
N LEU A 38 -11.49 5.91 4.85
CA LEU A 38 -10.46 5.02 4.29
C LEU A 38 -10.65 3.58 4.77
N LEU A 39 -10.85 3.38 6.08
CA LEU A 39 -11.11 2.06 6.66
C LEU A 39 -12.35 1.39 6.03
N THR A 40 -13.41 2.16 5.80
CA THR A 40 -14.65 1.68 5.17
C THR A 40 -14.42 1.29 3.71
N GLU A 41 -13.70 2.11 2.95
CA GLU A 41 -13.39 1.88 1.55
C GLU A 41 -12.54 0.61 1.36
N VAL A 42 -11.45 0.44 2.12
CA VAL A 42 -10.59 -0.75 2.03
C VAL A 42 -11.37 -2.02 2.42
N ARG A 43 -12.21 -1.96 3.45
CA ARG A 43 -13.10 -3.08 3.83
C ARG A 43 -14.10 -3.40 2.71
N ALA A 44 -14.67 -2.39 2.07
CA ALA A 44 -15.62 -2.56 0.97
C ALA A 44 -14.95 -3.22 -0.25
N ILE A 45 -13.69 -2.86 -0.54
CA ILE A 45 -12.87 -3.46 -1.60
C ILE A 45 -12.60 -4.94 -1.31
N ILE A 46 -12.04 -5.28 -0.14
CA ILE A 46 -11.67 -6.67 0.21
C ILE A 46 -12.91 -7.58 0.30
N SER A 47 -14.04 -7.04 0.78
CA SER A 47 -15.30 -7.78 0.87
C SER A 47 -16.07 -7.90 -0.45
N GLY A 48 -15.63 -7.22 -1.52
CA GLY A 48 -16.30 -7.25 -2.82
C GLY A 48 -17.54 -6.38 -2.94
N ARG A 49 -17.81 -5.52 -1.95
CA ARG A 49 -18.96 -4.60 -1.99
C ARG A 49 -18.75 -3.45 -2.96
N ARG A 50 -17.49 -3.10 -3.26
CA ARG A 50 -17.16 -2.27 -4.41
C ARG A 50 -16.75 -3.15 -5.58
N PRO A 51 -17.34 -2.96 -6.76
CA PRO A 51 -16.92 -3.69 -7.93
C PRO A 51 -15.50 -3.30 -8.28
N THR A 52 -14.75 -4.32 -8.68
CA THR A 52 -13.50 -4.22 -9.40
C THR A 52 -12.26 -4.12 -8.49
N VAL A 53 -11.62 -5.28 -8.29
CA VAL A 53 -10.18 -5.46 -8.06
C VAL A 53 -9.83 -6.84 -8.63
N ASP A 54 -9.50 -6.88 -9.91
CA ASP A 54 -8.71 -8.00 -10.43
C ASP A 54 -7.32 -7.86 -9.80
N LEU A 55 -6.94 -8.81 -8.96
CA LEU A 55 -5.56 -8.94 -8.54
C LEU A 55 -4.90 -9.89 -9.55
N VAL A 56 -3.93 -9.39 -10.29
CA VAL A 56 -3.32 -10.08 -11.43
C VAL A 56 -1.83 -10.21 -11.24
N TYR A 57 -1.28 -11.38 -11.57
CA TYR A 57 0.16 -11.56 -11.65
C TYR A 57 0.70 -10.98 -12.96
N GLY A 58 1.65 -10.04 -12.85
CA GLY A 58 2.24 -9.36 -14.01
C GLY A 58 3.51 -9.99 -14.55
N GLY A 59 4.06 -11.01 -13.89
CA GLY A 59 5.32 -11.64 -14.29
C GLY A 59 6.55 -10.82 -13.88
N ASP A 60 7.66 -11.08 -14.57
CA ASP A 60 9.01 -10.54 -14.33
C ASP A 60 9.57 -9.72 -15.50
N GLN A 61 8.85 -9.66 -16.62
CA GLN A 61 9.27 -8.98 -17.84
C GLN A 61 8.36 -7.79 -18.19
N GLY A 62 8.81 -6.97 -19.14
CA GLY A 62 8.04 -5.85 -19.69
C GLY A 62 7.68 -4.81 -18.64
N VAL A 63 6.38 -4.55 -18.46
CA VAL A 63 5.86 -3.57 -17.49
C VAL A 63 6.22 -3.88 -16.03
N CYS A 64 6.62 -5.13 -15.74
CA CYS A 64 7.01 -5.64 -14.43
C CYS A 64 8.53 -5.82 -14.24
N ALA A 65 9.36 -5.36 -15.17
CA ALA A 65 10.81 -5.52 -15.08
C ALA A 65 11.44 -4.78 -13.87
N VAL A 66 10.79 -3.72 -13.40
CA VAL A 66 11.31 -2.84 -12.33
C VAL A 66 10.33 -2.65 -11.16
N PRO A 67 9.03 -2.36 -11.36
CA PRO A 67 8.14 -2.03 -10.25
C PRO A 67 7.69 -3.27 -9.45
N TYR A 68 7.24 -3.05 -8.21
CA TYR A 68 6.58 -4.06 -7.38
C TYR A 68 5.13 -4.30 -7.82
N SER A 69 4.44 -3.22 -8.14
CA SER A 69 3.04 -3.25 -8.49
C SER A 69 2.67 -2.07 -9.38
N ARG A 70 1.48 -2.16 -9.96
CA ARG A 70 0.80 -1.05 -10.60
C ARG A 70 -0.69 -1.16 -10.31
N SER A 71 -1.33 -0.05 -10.00
CA SER A 71 -2.78 0.10 -10.04
C SER A 71 -3.21 0.88 -11.29
N ALA A 72 -4.31 0.45 -11.92
CA ALA A 72 -4.93 1.19 -13.01
C ALA A 72 -6.46 1.02 -12.93
N GLY A 73 -7.15 2.09 -12.55
CA GLY A 73 -8.57 2.10 -12.25
C GLY A 73 -8.87 1.13 -11.11
N TYR A 74 -9.25 -0.09 -11.47
CA TYR A 74 -9.69 -1.11 -10.53
C TYR A 74 -9.00 -2.46 -10.74
N ARG A 75 -7.78 -2.45 -11.25
CA ARG A 75 -6.94 -3.63 -11.38
C ARG A 75 -5.64 -3.38 -10.63
N LEU A 76 -5.23 -4.37 -9.85
CA LEU A 76 -3.92 -4.43 -9.22
C LEU A 76 -3.06 -5.46 -9.94
N LEU A 77 -1.99 -4.98 -10.55
CA LEU A 77 -0.95 -5.82 -11.10
C LEU A 77 0.15 -5.98 -10.05
N LEU A 78 0.41 -7.20 -9.59
CA LEU A 78 1.56 -7.51 -8.74
C LEU A 78 2.66 -8.17 -9.58
N CYS A 79 3.84 -7.57 -9.59
CA CYS A 79 5.01 -8.07 -10.28
C CYS A 79 5.76 -9.10 -9.42
N GLN A 80 6.59 -9.95 -10.05
CA GLN A 80 7.33 -11.00 -9.35
C GLN A 80 8.17 -10.47 -8.19
N ARG A 81 8.78 -9.30 -8.37
CA ARG A 81 9.62 -8.62 -7.38
C ARG A 81 8.96 -8.49 -6.00
N THR A 82 7.64 -8.32 -5.95
CA THR A 82 6.85 -8.21 -4.71
C THR A 82 6.84 -9.49 -3.86
N PHE A 83 7.03 -10.64 -4.52
CA PHE A 83 7.03 -11.96 -3.88
C PHE A 83 8.43 -12.42 -3.49
N LEU A 84 9.47 -11.75 -3.99
CA LEU A 84 10.85 -12.13 -3.77
C LEU A 84 11.46 -11.28 -2.66
N PRO A 85 12.30 -11.87 -1.80
CA PRO A 85 13.14 -11.12 -0.88
C PRO A 85 14.06 -10.16 -1.63
N GLU A 86 14.26 -8.97 -1.08
CA GLU A 86 15.33 -8.06 -1.49
C GLU A 86 16.18 -7.68 -0.31
N ASN A 87 17.50 -7.52 -0.55
CA ASN A 87 18.61 -6.98 0.26
C ASN A 87 18.60 -7.25 1.78
N ASP A 88 17.46 -7.11 2.44
CA ASP A 88 17.15 -7.36 3.85
C ASP A 88 16.29 -8.62 4.06
N GLY A 89 16.04 -9.42 3.02
CA GLY A 89 15.60 -10.82 3.16
C GLY A 89 14.08 -11.07 3.27
N HIS A 90 13.23 -10.06 3.11
CA HIS A 90 11.78 -10.23 3.23
C HIS A 90 11.01 -9.77 1.98
N PRO A 91 10.00 -10.54 1.50
CA PRO A 91 9.10 -10.11 0.45
C PRO A 91 8.30 -8.86 0.85
N ARG A 92 8.03 -7.97 -0.11
CA ARG A 92 7.28 -6.73 0.13
C ARG A 92 5.76 -6.87 0.05
N LEU A 93 5.25 -8.07 -0.25
CA LEU A 93 3.86 -8.31 -0.62
C LEU A 93 2.81 -7.69 0.32
N PRO A 94 2.85 -7.86 1.65
CA PRO A 94 1.79 -7.34 2.51
C PRO A 94 1.71 -5.80 2.49
N ALA A 95 2.88 -5.15 2.59
CA ALA A 95 3.01 -3.70 2.56
C ALA A 95 2.56 -3.13 1.21
N VAL A 96 3.12 -3.65 0.11
CA VAL A 96 2.78 -3.22 -1.27
C VAL A 96 1.30 -3.45 -1.58
N LEU A 97 0.74 -4.60 -1.19
CA LEU A 97 -0.68 -4.85 -1.44
C LEU A 97 -1.57 -3.87 -0.67
N PHE A 98 -1.19 -3.50 0.55
CA PHE A 98 -1.96 -2.51 1.32
C PHE A 98 -1.83 -1.11 0.72
N HIS A 99 -0.63 -0.68 0.35
CA HIS A 99 -0.36 0.56 -0.37
C HIS A 99 -1.28 0.71 -1.59
N GLU A 100 -1.33 -0.31 -2.42
CA GLU A 100 -2.17 -0.32 -3.63
C GLU A 100 -3.68 -0.33 -3.33
N LEU A 101 -4.11 -0.91 -2.21
CA LEU A 101 -5.50 -0.82 -1.77
C LEU A 101 -5.86 0.61 -1.33
N VAL A 102 -4.92 1.38 -0.76
CA VAL A 102 -5.11 2.80 -0.44
C VAL A 102 -5.32 3.59 -1.73
N HIS A 103 -4.54 3.34 -2.78
CA HIS A 103 -4.76 3.97 -4.09
C HIS A 103 -6.13 3.64 -4.69
N ILE A 104 -6.57 2.37 -4.66
CA ILE A 104 -7.91 2.02 -5.14
C ILE A 104 -9.01 2.66 -4.29
N ALA A 105 -8.77 2.85 -2.99
CA ALA A 105 -9.66 3.62 -2.12
C ALA A 105 -9.70 5.12 -2.47
N ARG A 106 -8.91 5.58 -3.46
CA ARG A 106 -8.73 6.97 -3.95
C ARG A 106 -7.63 7.76 -3.24
N GLY A 107 -6.79 7.10 -2.46
CA GLY A 107 -5.62 7.72 -1.85
C GLY A 107 -4.58 8.15 -2.86
N TRP A 108 -3.90 9.24 -2.54
CA TRP A 108 -2.73 9.71 -3.26
C TRP A 108 -1.49 9.01 -2.72
N GLU A 109 -0.34 9.27 -3.35
CA GLU A 109 0.95 8.69 -2.96
C GLU A 109 1.26 8.91 -1.49
N LEU A 110 1.03 10.12 -0.99
CA LEU A 110 1.30 10.44 0.41
C LEU A 110 0.43 9.61 1.38
N ASP A 111 -0.83 9.35 1.02
CA ASP A 111 -1.69 8.49 1.83
C ASP A 111 -1.17 7.05 1.85
N ALA A 112 -0.85 6.51 0.67
CA ALA A 112 -0.40 5.14 0.52
C ALA A 112 0.93 4.90 1.26
N GLU A 113 1.90 5.79 1.08
CA GLU A 113 3.19 5.76 1.76
C GLU A 113 3.06 5.91 3.28
N ALA A 114 2.21 6.82 3.75
CA ALA A 114 2.01 7.04 5.17
C ALA A 114 1.40 5.82 5.85
N PHE A 115 0.32 5.28 5.28
CA PHE A 115 -0.34 4.14 5.89
C PHE A 115 0.44 2.83 5.70
N GLU A 116 1.19 2.65 4.61
CA GLU A 116 2.15 1.54 4.47
C GLU A 116 3.15 1.55 5.64
N ASN A 117 3.86 2.66 5.83
CA ASN A 117 4.94 2.76 6.81
C ASN A 117 4.44 2.87 8.26
N ALA A 118 3.20 3.29 8.49
CA ALA A 118 2.59 3.26 9.82
C ALA A 118 2.04 1.88 10.19
N TRP A 119 1.62 1.06 9.21
CA TRP A 119 0.96 -0.21 9.48
C TRP A 119 1.89 -1.42 9.37
N PHE A 120 2.96 -1.31 8.58
CA PHE A 120 3.89 -2.40 8.30
C PHE A 120 5.29 -2.04 8.76
N SER A 121 6.01 -3.02 9.31
CA SER A 121 7.43 -2.88 9.62
C SER A 121 8.32 -3.16 8.41
N PRO A 122 9.62 -2.79 8.44
CA PRO A 122 10.55 -3.16 7.38
C PRO A 122 10.66 -4.66 7.12
N ALA A 123 10.50 -5.50 8.17
CA ALA A 123 10.48 -6.96 8.06
C ALA A 123 9.22 -7.50 7.36
N GLU A 124 8.16 -6.69 7.31
CA GLU A 124 6.92 -7.00 6.60
C GLU A 124 6.85 -6.34 5.21
N GLY A 125 7.92 -5.68 4.79
CA GLY A 125 8.04 -5.10 3.46
C GLY A 125 7.87 -3.60 3.35
N ALA A 126 7.58 -2.89 4.44
CA ALA A 126 7.49 -1.42 4.41
C ALA A 126 8.84 -0.81 4.04
N ARG A 127 8.83 0.22 3.20
CA ARG A 127 10.04 0.98 2.89
C ARG A 127 9.74 2.47 2.97
N PRO A 128 10.69 3.29 3.46
CA PRO A 128 10.54 4.73 3.44
C PRO A 128 10.30 5.28 2.02
N PRO A 129 9.70 6.47 1.91
CA PRO A 129 9.47 7.11 0.62
C PRO A 129 10.77 7.33 -0.15
N THR A 130 10.76 6.98 -1.42
CA THR A 130 11.85 7.22 -2.36
C THR A 130 11.91 8.68 -2.77
N ARG A 131 13.01 9.09 -3.41
CA ARG A 131 13.15 10.43 -4.01
C ARG A 131 12.03 10.77 -5.00
N GLY A 132 11.50 9.76 -5.70
CA GLY A 132 10.34 9.91 -6.58
C GLY A 132 9.10 10.34 -5.78
N ASP A 133 8.84 9.66 -4.68
CA ASP A 133 7.67 9.90 -3.82
C ASP A 133 7.75 11.29 -3.17
N TRP A 134 8.92 11.69 -2.68
CA TRP A 134 9.16 13.06 -2.20
C TRP A 134 8.87 14.13 -3.25
N THR A 135 9.17 13.84 -4.53
CA THR A 135 8.86 14.74 -5.63
C THR A 135 7.35 14.84 -5.83
N THR A 136 6.64 13.71 -5.80
CA THR A 136 5.18 13.66 -5.87
C THR A 136 4.53 14.39 -4.70
N PHE A 137 4.99 14.17 -3.47
CA PHE A 137 4.47 14.84 -2.27
C PHE A 137 4.59 16.36 -2.42
N LYS A 138 5.76 16.84 -2.87
CA LYS A 138 5.98 18.27 -3.08
C LYS A 138 5.07 18.86 -4.16
N GLN A 139 4.81 18.12 -5.24
CA GLN A 139 3.88 18.55 -6.30
C GLN A 139 2.43 18.61 -5.81
N GLN A 140 2.11 17.84 -4.78
CA GLN A 140 0.80 17.80 -4.12
C GLN A 140 0.74 18.68 -2.85
N ASP A 141 1.66 19.64 -2.72
CA ASP A 141 1.77 20.53 -1.55
C ASP A 141 1.82 19.80 -0.20
N TYR A 142 2.41 18.59 -0.20
CA TYR A 142 2.53 17.70 0.95
C TYR A 142 1.16 17.29 1.54
N GLN A 143 0.17 17.16 0.68
CA GLN A 143 -1.18 16.71 1.00
C GLN A 143 -1.51 15.42 0.29
N GLY A 144 -2.23 14.55 0.99
CA GLY A 144 -3.00 13.45 0.43
C GLY A 144 -4.49 13.74 0.58
N TRP A 145 -5.31 12.76 0.25
CA TRP A 145 -6.75 12.84 0.49
C TRP A 145 -7.08 12.79 2.00
N TRP A 146 -6.30 12.04 2.76
CA TRP A 146 -6.55 11.75 4.18
C TRP A 146 -5.49 12.29 5.12
N VAL A 147 -4.27 12.45 4.62
CA VAL A 147 -3.13 12.90 5.42
C VAL A 147 -2.55 14.20 4.91
N HIS A 148 -1.85 14.90 5.78
CA HIS A 148 -0.97 15.99 5.43
C HIS A 148 0.39 15.77 6.11
N MET A 149 1.44 16.31 5.51
CA MET A 149 2.78 16.28 6.07
C MET A 149 3.31 17.68 6.25
N ASP A 150 3.84 17.97 7.44
CA ASP A 150 4.67 19.15 7.68
C ASP A 150 6.04 18.93 7.00
N PRO A 151 6.42 19.72 5.98
CA PRO A 151 7.66 19.49 5.25
C PRO A 151 8.93 19.79 6.05
N GLN A 152 8.84 20.57 7.14
CA GLN A 152 10.00 20.88 7.98
C GLN A 152 10.29 19.73 8.96
N THR A 153 9.23 19.22 9.60
CA THR A 153 9.38 18.16 10.61
C THR A 153 9.24 16.75 10.01
N ARG A 154 8.66 16.63 8.81
CA ARG A 154 8.24 15.39 8.13
C ARG A 154 7.22 14.58 8.93
N ARG A 155 6.57 15.25 9.88
CA ARG A 155 5.49 14.68 10.68
C ARG A 155 4.26 14.57 9.78
N VAL A 156 3.69 13.38 9.74
CA VAL A 156 2.45 13.09 9.02
C VAL A 156 1.31 12.96 10.02
N THR A 157 0.20 13.60 9.68
CA THR A 157 -1.02 13.67 10.48
C THR A 157 -2.21 13.44 9.57
N ASP A 158 -3.29 12.85 10.08
CA ASP A 158 -4.52 12.77 9.32
C ASP A 158 -5.31 14.10 9.33
N TYR A 159 -6.43 14.16 8.63
CA TYR A 159 -7.30 15.34 8.59
C TYR A 159 -7.89 15.75 9.95
N ALA A 160 -7.77 14.91 10.98
CA ALA A 160 -8.19 15.19 12.35
C ALA A 160 -6.98 15.51 13.26
N ASP A 161 -5.83 15.86 12.66
CA ASP A 161 -4.57 16.21 13.31
C ASP A 161 -3.98 15.09 14.20
N ARG A 162 -4.39 13.84 13.98
CA ARG A 162 -3.86 12.69 14.73
C ARG A 162 -2.53 12.27 14.10
N TYR A 163 -1.51 12.11 14.93
CA TYR A 163 -0.20 11.66 14.49
C TYR A 163 -0.26 10.27 13.86
N ILE A 164 0.30 10.12 12.66
CA ILE A 164 0.40 8.84 11.94
C ILE A 164 1.83 8.30 12.03
N LEU A 165 2.80 9.04 11.52
CA LEU A 165 4.22 8.70 11.56
C LEU A 165 5.09 9.94 11.29
N THR A 166 6.41 9.75 11.38
CA THR A 166 7.39 10.72 10.89
C THR A 166 8.26 10.04 9.86
N PHE A 167 8.32 10.57 8.64
CA PHE A 167 9.21 10.02 7.62
C PHE A 167 10.68 10.36 7.91
N PRO A 168 11.63 9.49 7.50
CA PRO A 168 13.06 9.82 7.53
C PRO A 168 13.39 10.95 6.55
N ALA A 169 14.65 11.39 6.54
CA ALA A 169 15.08 12.39 5.56
C ALA A 169 15.03 11.77 4.15
N PRO A 170 14.78 12.57 3.10
CA PRO A 170 14.94 12.09 1.74
C PRO A 170 16.38 11.59 1.55
N GLU A 171 16.53 10.35 1.08
CA GLU A 171 17.81 9.80 0.60
C GLU A 171 18.07 10.18 -0.87
#